data_AF-A0A6M5YQ15-F1
#
_entry.id   AF-A0A6M5YQ15-F1
#
_cell.length_a   1.000
_cell.length_b   1.000
_cell.length_c   1.000
_cell.angle_alpha   90.00
_cell.angle_beta   90.00
_cell.angle_gamma   90.00
#
_symmetry.space_group_name_H-M   'P 1'
#
loop_
_entity.id
_entity.type
_entity.pdbx_description
1 polymer ?
#
loop_
_entity_poly.entity_id
_entity_poly.type
_entity_poly.pdbx_seq_one_letter_code
_entity_poly.pdbx_strand_id
1 'polypeptide(L)'
;MFDFSVRLREDAHLLSLLSHYARLGSEDRTVWQDRLMQMDGAAPERLTVLHGELIAFDAIEQNTGGARLLPDGTLSMCYRITRHGLGAFRCLHGIEAVEESSEPKEPAPSRLGRKKLGRIEASGAAASE
;
A
#
# COMPACT_ATOMS: atom_id res chain seq x y z
N MET A 1 -9.53 0.94 25.46
CA MET A 1 -9.01 0.89 24.08
C MET A 1 -7.50 0.83 24.18
N PHE A 2 -6.85 -0.19 23.62
CA PHE A 2 -5.38 -0.28 23.67
C PHE A 2 -4.79 0.75 22.71
N ASP A 3 -3.87 1.58 23.19
CA ASP A 3 -3.17 2.57 22.36
C ASP A 3 -1.92 1.93 21.75
N PHE A 4 -1.97 1.73 20.43
CA PHE A 4 -0.86 1.16 19.68
C PHE A 4 0.41 2.00 19.77
N SER A 5 0.29 3.33 19.83
CA SER A 5 1.44 4.23 19.94
C SER A 5 2.14 4.09 21.28
N VAL A 6 1.39 3.88 22.37
CA VAL A 6 1.97 3.57 23.69
C VAL A 6 2.69 2.23 23.62
N ARG A 7 2.05 1.21 23.08
CA ARG A 7 2.63 -0.13 22.96
C ARG A 7 3.94 -0.14 22.17
N LEU A 8 4.01 0.59 21.07
CA LEU A 8 5.22 0.74 20.25
C LEU A 8 6.37 1.44 20.99
N ARG A 9 6.08 2.38 21.90
CA ARG A 9 7.11 3.06 22.72
C ARG A 9 7.63 2.17 23.85
N GLU A 10 6.80 1.28 24.37
CA GLU A 10 7.16 0.38 25.47
C GLU A 10 7.96 -0.85 25.00
N ASP A 11 7.82 -1.26 23.75
CA ASP A 11 8.45 -2.45 23.21
C ASP A 11 9.32 -2.14 21.98
N ALA A 12 10.63 -2.04 22.22
CA ALA A 12 11.61 -1.75 21.18
C ALA A 12 11.65 -2.82 20.08
N HIS A 13 11.36 -4.09 20.38
CA HIS A 13 11.32 -5.15 19.37
C HIS A 13 10.07 -5.05 18.51
N LEU A 14 8.92 -4.70 19.09
CA LEU A 14 7.71 -4.43 18.32
C LEU A 14 7.90 -3.25 17.35
N LEU A 15 8.49 -2.15 17.84
CA LEU A 15 8.82 -1.01 16.99
C LEU A 15 9.83 -1.37 15.89
N SER A 16 10.85 -2.17 16.22
CA SER A 16 11.84 -2.64 15.25
C SER A 16 11.20 -3.50 14.16
N LEU A 17 10.28 -4.40 14.54
CA LEU A 17 9.54 -5.23 13.60
C LEU A 17 8.63 -4.41 12.69
N LEU A 18 7.90 -3.43 13.24
CA LEU A 18 7.09 -2.51 12.44
C LEU A 18 7.97 -1.71 11.46
N SER A 19 9.11 -1.20 11.94
CA SER A 19 10.05 -0.42 11.14
C SER A 19 10.62 -1.22 9.97
N HIS A 20 10.88 -2.51 10.18
CA HIS A 20 11.32 -3.42 9.13
C HIS A 20 10.29 -3.48 7.98
N TYR A 21 9.04 -3.81 8.27
CA TYR A 21 7.99 -3.87 7.24
C TYR A 21 7.65 -2.50 6.65
N ALA A 22 7.77 -1.43 7.43
CA ALA A 22 7.54 -0.06 6.94
C ALA A 22 8.57 0.37 5.90
N ARG A 23 9.84 0.00 6.08
CA ARG A 23 10.89 0.27 5.10
C ARG A 23 10.72 -0.57 3.84
N LEU A 24 10.35 -1.84 3.98
CA LEU A 24 10.11 -2.71 2.82
C LEU A 24 8.88 -2.29 2.00
N GLY A 25 7.85 -1.73 2.65
CA GLY A 25 6.62 -1.27 2.01
C GLY A 25 6.56 0.24 1.74
N SER A 26 7.66 0.99 1.90
CA SER A 26 7.62 2.45 1.76
C SER A 26 7.40 2.91 0.32
N GLU A 27 7.90 2.16 -0.65
CA GLU A 27 7.72 2.42 -2.09
C GLU A 27 6.39 1.83 -2.58
N ASP A 28 6.13 0.56 -2.26
CA ASP A 28 4.87 -0.11 -2.60
C ASP A 28 4.40 -1.00 -1.44
N ARG A 29 3.37 -0.54 -0.73
CA ARG A 29 2.73 -1.24 0.38
C ARG A 29 1.94 -2.49 -0.05
N THR A 30 1.71 -2.69 -1.34
CA THR A 30 0.93 -3.83 -1.85
C THR A 30 1.79 -5.09 -2.00
N VAL A 31 3.12 -4.94 -1.97
CA VAL A 31 4.09 -6.03 -2.03
C VAL A 31 4.07 -6.84 -0.74
N TRP A 32 3.95 -8.16 -0.89
CA TRP A 32 4.10 -9.10 0.21
C TRP A 32 5.58 -9.38 0.48
N GLN A 33 5.94 -9.41 1.74
CA GLN A 33 7.29 -9.57 2.26
C GLN A 33 7.44 -10.88 3.02
N ASP A 34 8.65 -11.40 3.03
CA ASP A 34 9.00 -12.61 3.76
C ASP A 34 8.90 -12.39 5.27
N ARG A 35 8.69 -13.49 6.00
CA ARG A 35 8.57 -13.46 7.46
C ARG A 35 9.94 -13.26 8.11
N LEU A 36 10.10 -12.19 8.87
CA LEU A 36 11.28 -11.96 9.68
C LEU A 36 11.28 -12.86 10.93
N MET A 37 12.19 -13.84 10.99
CA MET A 37 12.38 -14.74 12.15
C MET A 37 13.74 -14.57 12.84
N GLN A 38 14.52 -13.56 12.47
CA GLN A 38 15.80 -13.24 13.08
C GLN A 38 15.86 -11.75 13.38
N MET A 39 16.14 -11.41 14.63
CA MET A 39 16.27 -10.03 15.11
C MET A 39 17.15 -10.04 16.35
N ASP A 40 18.11 -9.11 16.42
CA ASP A 40 18.98 -8.99 17.58
C ASP A 40 18.15 -8.75 18.86
N GLY A 41 18.45 -9.53 19.90
CA GLY A 41 17.76 -9.43 21.19
C GLY A 41 16.38 -10.09 21.27
N ALA A 42 15.85 -10.66 20.18
CA ALA A 42 14.55 -11.32 20.17
C ALA A 42 14.63 -12.78 19.68
N ALA A 43 14.16 -13.70 20.53
CA ALA A 43 14.04 -15.11 20.17
C ALA A 43 12.92 -15.34 19.11
N PRO A 44 12.99 -16.40 18.29
CA PRO A 44 11.98 -16.72 17.28
C PRO A 44 10.53 -16.82 17.83
N GLU A 45 10.37 -17.34 19.05
CA GLU A 45 9.07 -17.45 19.72
C GLU A 45 8.51 -16.06 20.04
N ARG A 46 9.38 -15.14 20.48
CA ARG A 46 9.00 -13.75 20.72
C ARG A 46 8.60 -13.07 19.42
N LEU A 47 9.32 -13.29 18.33
CA LEU A 47 8.96 -12.76 17.02
C LEU A 47 7.58 -13.25 16.57
N THR A 48 7.24 -14.52 16.82
CA THR A 48 5.88 -15.04 16.53
C THR A 48 4.80 -14.24 17.26
N VAL A 49 5.01 -13.95 18.55
CA VAL A 49 4.07 -13.12 19.33
C VAL A 49 3.99 -11.70 18.77
N LEU A 50 5.13 -11.08 18.46
CA LEU A 50 5.19 -9.71 17.93
C LEU A 50 4.47 -9.57 16.58
N HIS A 51 4.55 -10.57 15.69
CA HIS A 51 3.76 -10.56 14.45
C HIS A 51 2.26 -10.61 14.75
N GLY A 52 1.84 -11.43 15.71
CA GLY A 52 0.45 -11.47 16.17
C GLY A 52 -0.01 -10.12 16.74
N GLU A 53 0.84 -9.45 17.52
CA GLU A 53 0.56 -8.09 18.02
C GLU A 53 0.37 -7.09 16.86
N LEU A 54 1.25 -7.09 15.85
CA LEU A 54 1.11 -6.20 14.69
C LEU A 54 -0.16 -6.46 13.88
N ILE A 55 -0.58 -7.73 13.72
CA ILE A 55 -1.85 -8.08 13.08
C ILE A 55 -3.03 -7.60 13.91
N ALA A 56 -2.99 -7.79 15.24
CA ALA A 56 -4.06 -7.38 16.15
C ALA A 56 -4.30 -5.86 16.14
N PHE A 57 -3.27 -5.07 15.88
CA PHE A 57 -3.34 -3.62 15.71
C PHE A 57 -3.52 -3.17 14.25
N ASP A 58 -3.81 -4.08 13.31
CA ASP A 58 -3.95 -3.77 11.89
C ASP A 58 -2.73 -3.04 11.30
N ALA A 59 -1.53 -3.27 11.85
CA ALA A 59 -0.30 -2.63 11.39
C ALA A 59 0.32 -3.38 10.21
N ILE A 60 0.11 -4.70 10.15
CA ILE A 60 0.44 -5.56 9.02
C ILE A 60 -0.74 -6.48 8.71
N GLU A 61 -0.84 -6.89 7.46
CA GLU A 61 -1.76 -7.94 7.01
C GLU A 61 -0.97 -9.22 6.76
N GLN A 62 -1.61 -10.37 7.00
CA GLN A 62 -1.06 -11.69 6.69
C GLN A 62 -1.67 -12.26 5.40
N ASN A 63 -0.82 -12.82 4.54
CA ASN A 63 -1.23 -13.52 3.33
C ASN A 63 -1.72 -14.94 3.66
N THR A 64 -3.01 -15.07 3.97
CA THR A 64 -3.66 -16.35 4.24
C THR A 64 -3.94 -17.12 2.94
N GLY A 65 -2.90 -17.72 2.35
CA GLY A 65 -3.06 -18.62 1.20
C GLY A 65 -1.95 -18.54 0.15
N GLY A 66 -1.16 -17.46 0.15
CA GLY A 66 -0.04 -17.28 -0.78
C GLY A 66 1.34 -17.59 -0.21
N ALA A 67 1.47 -17.71 1.12
CA ALA A 67 2.76 -17.92 1.77
C ALA A 67 3.39 -19.28 1.42
N ARG A 68 4.70 -19.32 1.18
CA ARG A 68 5.43 -20.54 0.81
C ARG A 68 6.65 -20.75 1.72
N LEU A 69 6.94 -21.99 2.08
CA LEU A 69 8.17 -22.32 2.81
C LEU A 69 9.33 -22.41 1.80
N LEU A 70 10.38 -21.61 2.03
CA LEU A 70 11.62 -21.64 1.27
C LEU A 70 12.58 -22.71 1.81
N PRO A 71 13.57 -23.18 1.02
CA PRO A 71 14.51 -24.22 1.45
C PRO A 71 15.34 -23.90 2.69
N ASP A 72 15.52 -22.61 3.00
CA ASP A 72 16.22 -22.11 4.18
C ASP A 72 15.34 -22.06 5.45
N GLY A 73 14.06 -22.46 5.34
CA GLY A 73 13.09 -22.44 6.42
C GLY A 73 12.33 -21.10 6.56
N THR A 74 12.63 -20.10 5.72
CA THR A 74 11.90 -18.83 5.70
C THR A 74 10.52 -19.01 5.07
N LEU A 75 9.49 -18.37 5.64
CA LEU A 75 8.19 -18.29 4.98
C LEU A 75 8.14 -17.03 4.11
N SER A 76 7.99 -17.20 2.81
CA SER A 76 7.97 -16.11 1.84
C SER A 76 6.58 -15.52 1.62
N MET A 77 6.54 -14.25 1.19
CA MET A 77 5.31 -13.53 0.80
C MET A 77 4.23 -13.53 1.90
N CYS A 78 4.64 -13.46 3.17
CA CYS A 78 3.77 -13.62 4.33
C CYS A 78 3.04 -12.35 4.75
N TYR A 79 3.71 -11.21 4.75
CA TYR A 79 3.20 -9.99 5.40
C TYR A 79 3.33 -8.78 4.51
N ARG A 80 2.39 -7.84 4.62
CA ARG A 80 2.55 -6.50 4.03
C ARG A 80 2.14 -5.45 5.04
N ILE A 81 2.72 -4.26 4.93
CA ILE A 81 2.34 -3.16 5.80
C ILE A 81 1.01 -2.53 5.36
N THR A 82 0.18 -2.16 6.33
CA THR A 82 -1.08 -1.44 6.07
C THR A 82 -0.85 0.07 6.03
N ARG A 83 -1.89 0.84 5.65
CA ARG A 83 -1.87 2.30 5.81
C ARG A 83 -1.73 2.69 7.29
N HIS A 84 -2.40 1.97 8.18
CA HIS A 84 -2.36 2.23 9.62
C HIS A 84 -0.95 2.01 10.20
N GLY A 85 -0.30 0.89 9.87
CA GLY A 85 1.07 0.61 10.30
C GLY A 85 2.08 1.64 9.79
N LEU A 86 1.97 2.04 8.52
CA LEU A 86 2.85 3.06 7.95
C LEU A 86 2.64 4.44 8.58
N GLY A 87 1.38 4.80 8.87
CA GLY A 87 1.04 6.03 9.59
C GLY A 87 1.61 6.04 11.00
N ALA A 88 1.48 4.93 11.75
CA ALA A 88 2.05 4.79 13.09
C ALA A 88 3.58 4.92 13.08
N PHE A 89 4.25 4.30 12.11
CA PHE A 89 5.69 4.44 11.90
C PHE A 89 6.09 5.90 11.64
N ARG A 90 5.43 6.58 10.70
CA ARG A 90 5.72 7.99 10.36
C ARG A 90 5.53 8.92 11.55
N CYS A 91 4.44 8.74 12.30
CA CYS A 91 4.14 9.54 13.49
C CYS A 91 5.24 9.43 14.55
N LEU A 92 5.72 8.22 14.84
CA LEU A 92 6.81 8.00 15.81
C LEU A 92 8.15 8.55 15.34
N HIS A 93 8.40 8.59 14.03
CA HIS A 93 9.62 9.11 13.44
C HIS A 93 9.56 10.62 13.13
N GLY A 94 8.46 11.31 13.43
CA GLY A 94 8.29 12.73 13.13
C GLY A 94 8.30 13.04 11.63
N ILE A 95 7.99 12.04 10.80
CA ILE A 95 7.89 12.20 9.34
C ILE A 95 6.49 12.73 9.06
N GLU A 96 6.37 14.01 8.70
CA GLU A 96 5.08 14.57 8.27
C GLU A 96 4.56 13.76 7.08
N ALA A 97 3.35 13.20 7.24
CA ALA A 97 2.68 12.48 6.17
C ALA A 97 2.25 13.50 5.12
N VAL A 98 3.01 13.60 4.02
CA VAL A 98 2.39 13.95 2.75
C VAL A 98 1.46 12.80 2.42
N GLU A 99 0.20 12.95 2.83
CA GLU A 99 -0.94 12.23 2.28
C GLU A 99 -0.99 12.57 0.79
N GLU A 100 -0.29 11.80 -0.03
CA GLU A 100 -0.53 11.83 -1.48
C GLU A 100 -1.91 11.19 -1.70
N SER A 101 -2.91 12.06 -1.62
CA SER A 101 -4.27 11.81 -2.03
C SER A 101 -4.24 11.43 -3.50
N SER A 102 -4.15 10.13 -3.79
CA SER A 102 -4.41 9.61 -5.12
C SER A 102 -5.92 9.70 -5.37
N GLU A 103 -6.42 10.92 -5.62
CA GLU A 103 -7.67 11.13 -6.33
C GLU A 103 -7.47 10.65 -7.77
N PRO A 104 -8.25 9.67 -8.27
CA PRO A 104 -8.29 9.41 -9.69
C PRO A 104 -8.86 10.65 -10.38
N LYS A 105 -7.99 11.34 -11.13
CA LYS A 105 -8.35 12.48 -11.96
C LYS A 105 -9.33 11.98 -13.03
N GLU A 106 -10.63 12.15 -12.81
CA GLU A 106 -11.64 12.00 -13.85
C GLU A 106 -11.22 12.84 -15.08
N PRO A 107 -11.15 12.26 -16.29
CA PRO A 107 -10.90 13.05 -17.48
C PRO A 107 -12.15 13.92 -17.75
N ALA A 108 -12.00 15.23 -17.57
CA ALA A 108 -13.02 16.21 -17.88
C ALA A 108 -13.52 16.06 -19.34
N PRO A 109 -14.84 16.21 -19.61
CA PRO A 109 -15.38 16.09 -20.95
C PRO A 109 -14.85 17.21 -21.85
N SER A 110 -14.16 16.84 -22.93
CA SER A 110 -13.60 17.77 -23.90
C SER A 110 -14.72 18.54 -24.62
N ARG A 111 -14.92 19.81 -24.25
CA ARG A 111 -15.69 20.77 -25.06
C ARG A 111 -14.87 21.17 -26.28
N LEU A 112 -14.89 20.34 -27.32
CA LEU A 112 -14.35 20.73 -28.63
C LEU A 112 -15.26 21.77 -29.27
N GLY A 113 -14.72 22.98 -29.36
CA GLY A 113 -15.36 24.16 -29.90
C GLY A 113 -15.79 23.99 -31.36
N ARG A 114 -17.04 24.38 -31.60
CA ARG A 114 -17.65 24.59 -32.91
C ARG A 114 -16.85 25.66 -33.67
N LYS A 115 -16.06 25.27 -34.67
CA LYS A 115 -15.55 26.21 -35.69
C LYS A 115 -15.93 25.73 -37.08
N LYS A 116 -16.81 26.56 -37.66
CA LYS A 116 -17.43 26.57 -38.98
C LYS A 116 -16.39 26.85 -40.07
N LEU A 117 -16.27 25.96 -41.05
CA LEU A 117 -15.66 26.16 -42.36
C LEU A 117 -16.04 24.94 -43.22
N GLY A 118 -16.53 24.99 -44.45
CA GLY A 118 -16.87 26.05 -45.38
C GLY A 118 -17.56 25.36 -46.57
N ARG A 119 -18.57 26.04 -47.11
CA ARG A 119 -19.36 25.77 -48.32
C ARG A 119 -18.49 25.42 -49.55
N ILE A 120 -18.87 24.39 -50.31
CA ILE A 120 -18.79 24.36 -51.77
C ILE A 120 -20.03 23.65 -52.35
N GLU A 121 -20.78 24.39 -53.16
CA GLU A 121 -21.91 23.99 -54.04
C GLU A 121 -21.34 23.24 -55.27
N ALA A 122 -22.02 22.32 -55.97
CA ALA A 122 -23.11 22.55 -56.93
C ALA A 122 -23.37 21.17 -57.62
N SER A 123 -24.61 20.69 -57.75
CA SER A 123 -25.54 20.86 -58.89
C SER A 123 -25.59 19.63 -59.84
N GLY A 124 -26.81 19.28 -60.28
CA GLY A 124 -27.13 18.30 -61.32
C GLY A 124 -28.20 17.30 -60.86
N ALA A 125 -29.51 17.58 -60.95
CA ALA A 125 -30.39 17.58 -62.12
C ALA A 125 -30.84 16.18 -62.60
N ALA A 126 -32.18 16.02 -62.60
CA ALA A 126 -33.03 15.28 -63.54
C ALA A 126 -33.35 13.77 -63.36
N ALA A 127 -34.67 13.55 -63.34
CA ALA A 127 -35.46 12.56 -64.09
C ALA A 127 -35.88 11.22 -63.43
N SER A 128 -37.18 10.99 -63.63
CA SER A 128 -38.07 9.86 -63.33
C SER A 128 -37.61 8.48 -63.79
N GLU A 129 -38.13 7.44 -63.15
CA GLU A 129 -38.94 6.38 -63.79
C GLU A 129 -39.87 5.73 -62.75
#